data_AF-B6QL73-F1
#
_entry.id   AF-B6QL73-F1
#
_cell.length_a   1.000
_cell.length_b   1.000
_cell.length_c   1.000
_cell.angle_alpha   90.00
_cell.angle_beta   90.00
_cell.angle_gamma   90.00
#
_symmetry.space_group_name_H-M   'P 1'
#
loop_
_entity.id
_entity.type
_entity.pdbx_description
1 polymer ?
#
loop_
_entity_poly.entity_id
_entity_poly.type
_entity_poly.pdbx_seq_one_letter_code
_entity_poly.pdbx_strand_id
1 'polypeptide(L)'
;MATSHPHKRPPQATPASVRDSMNRLLEQSRNLHNRLAISRDEHSPVYQYASLGAELRGASREVAQLLEEFEIEKYMRDDLFKIVDTVKKDPSSQNLDIQARHYLNSEHRKYVANGLGLEPGPLRDRFKEIKKRMNVLGVEFQSNLDEDRGEIRVSIQDLDGVLCRRM
;
A
#
# COMPACT_ATOMS: atom_id res chain seq x y z
N MET A 1 -38.83 45.90 20.79
CA MET A 1 -38.63 44.63 21.52
C MET A 1 -38.20 43.56 20.52
N ALA A 2 -36.90 43.32 20.39
CA ALA A 2 -36.36 42.30 19.49
C ALA A 2 -36.15 41.01 20.29
N THR A 3 -36.82 39.94 19.90
CA THR A 3 -36.78 38.63 20.56
C THR A 3 -35.50 37.89 20.19
N SER A 4 -34.55 37.83 21.13
CA SER A 4 -33.35 37.01 21.02
C SER A 4 -33.71 35.53 21.06
N HIS A 5 -33.68 34.87 19.91
CA HIS A 5 -33.75 33.42 19.83
C HIS A 5 -32.45 32.81 20.40
N PRO A 6 -32.51 31.89 21.37
CA PRO A 6 -31.32 31.25 21.90
C PRO A 6 -30.76 30.31 20.84
N HIS A 7 -29.56 30.63 20.36
CA HIS A 7 -28.79 29.78 19.48
C HIS A 7 -28.37 28.54 20.29
N LYS A 8 -29.11 27.42 20.15
CA LYS A 8 -28.73 26.13 20.75
C LYS A 8 -27.38 25.72 20.15
N ARG A 9 -26.32 25.84 20.96
CA ARG A 9 -25.01 25.26 20.67
C ARG A 9 -25.23 23.75 20.41
N PRO A 10 -24.71 23.18 19.30
CA PRO A 10 -24.88 21.77 19.00
C PRO A 10 -24.36 20.92 20.17
N PRO A 11 -24.98 19.76 20.45
CA PRO A 11 -24.60 18.91 21.56
C PRO A 11 -23.12 18.54 21.43
N GLN A 12 -22.33 18.87 22.46
CA GLN A 12 -20.93 18.45 22.53
C GLN A 12 -20.90 16.92 22.60
N ALA A 13 -20.20 16.29 21.66
CA ALA A 13 -20.05 14.85 21.63
C ALA A 13 -19.41 14.36 22.94
N THR A 14 -20.03 13.37 23.59
CA THR A 14 -19.46 12.77 24.80
C THR A 14 -18.21 11.95 24.42
N PRO A 15 -17.19 11.85 25.29
CA PRO A 15 -15.96 11.09 25.00
C PRO A 15 -16.20 9.62 24.59
N ALA A 16 -17.27 9.00 25.10
CA ALA A 16 -17.70 7.65 24.71
C ALA A 16 -18.22 7.61 23.26
N SER A 17 -19.01 8.61 22.84
CA SER A 17 -19.55 8.73 21.48
C SER A 17 -18.45 8.92 20.42
N VAL A 18 -17.38 9.64 20.77
CA VAL A 18 -16.21 9.84 19.89
C VAL A 18 -15.45 8.52 19.72
N ARG A 19 -15.20 7.77 20.80
CA ARG A 19 -14.54 6.46 20.75
C ARG A 19 -15.31 5.45 19.90
N ASP A 20 -16.63 5.40 20.05
CA ASP A 20 -17.47 4.49 19.27
C ASP A 20 -17.47 4.85 17.78
N SER A 21 -17.42 6.15 17.46
CA SER A 21 -17.30 6.63 16.09
C SER A 21 -15.94 6.27 15.48
N MET A 22 -14.86 6.40 16.27
CA MET A 22 -13.52 5.99 15.88
C MET A 22 -13.44 4.49 15.59
N ASN A 23 -14.00 3.65 16.46
CA ASN A 23 -14.06 2.20 16.25
C ASN A 23 -14.83 1.84 14.97
N ARG A 24 -15.96 2.50 14.70
CA ARG A 24 -16.73 2.28 13.46
C ARG A 24 -15.92 2.65 12.21
N LEU A 25 -15.21 3.77 12.23
CA LEU A 25 -14.39 4.20 11.10
C LEU A 25 -13.20 3.25 10.85
N LEU A 26 -12.53 2.80 11.91
CA LEU A 26 -11.45 1.81 11.80
C LEU A 26 -11.98 0.48 11.23
N GLU A 27 -13.15 0.04 11.67
CA GLU A 27 -13.78 -1.18 11.18
C GLU A 27 -14.19 -1.06 9.71
N GLN A 28 -14.78 0.07 9.31
CA GLN A 28 -15.11 0.35 7.91
C GLN A 28 -13.86 0.37 7.03
N SER A 29 -12.80 1.04 7.48
CA SER A 29 -11.51 1.06 6.78
C SER A 29 -10.94 -0.35 6.64
N ARG A 30 -10.96 -1.15 7.70
CA ARG A 30 -10.49 -2.54 7.68
C ARG A 30 -11.29 -3.39 6.70
N ASN A 31 -12.61 -3.29 6.71
CA ASN A 31 -13.47 -4.04 5.80
C ASN A 31 -13.26 -3.63 4.34
N LEU A 32 -13.06 -2.34 4.07
CA LEU A 32 -12.70 -1.87 2.74
C LEU A 32 -11.35 -2.43 2.28
N HIS A 33 -10.34 -2.44 3.16
CA HIS A 33 -9.04 -3.04 2.87
C HIS A 33 -9.14 -4.54 2.57
N ASN A 34 -9.91 -5.28 3.36
CA ASN A 34 -10.12 -6.71 3.13
C ASN A 34 -10.78 -6.95 1.77
N ARG A 35 -11.80 -6.17 1.42
CA ARG A 35 -12.47 -6.26 0.11
C ARG A 35 -11.53 -5.94 -1.05
N LEU A 36 -10.70 -4.91 -0.91
CA LEU A 36 -9.71 -4.54 -1.92
C LEU A 36 -8.63 -5.61 -2.07
N ALA A 37 -8.19 -6.24 -0.97
CA ALA A 37 -7.23 -7.33 -1.02
C ALA A 37 -7.79 -8.55 -1.76
N ILE A 38 -9.03 -8.94 -1.46
CA ILE A 38 -9.72 -10.03 -2.17
C ILE A 38 -9.85 -9.70 -3.66
N SER A 39 -10.29 -8.49 -4.00
CA SER A 39 -10.43 -8.06 -5.40
C SER A 39 -9.09 -8.02 -6.13
N ARG A 40 -8.00 -7.63 -5.46
CA ARG A 40 -6.64 -7.66 -6.00
C ARG A 40 -6.19 -9.10 -6.32
N ASP A 41 -6.47 -10.04 -5.45
CA ASP A 41 -6.13 -11.45 -5.67
C ASP A 41 -6.96 -12.07 -6.80
N GLU A 42 -8.24 -11.68 -6.92
CA GLU A 42 -9.14 -12.08 -8.01
C GLU A 42 -8.66 -11.58 -9.38
N HIS A 43 -8.19 -10.33 -9.49
CA HIS A 43 -7.69 -9.72 -10.73
C HIS A 43 -6.20 -10.02 -10.98
N SER A 44 -5.82 -11.26 -10.63
CA SER A 44 -4.50 -11.69 -10.21
C SER A 44 -3.30 -11.15 -11.00
N PRO A 45 -2.41 -10.38 -10.34
CA PRO A 45 -1.02 -10.16 -10.77
C PRO A 45 -0.20 -11.45 -10.89
N VAL A 46 -0.67 -12.59 -10.37
CA VAL A 46 0.07 -13.87 -10.40
C VAL A 46 0.18 -14.43 -11.82
N TYR A 47 -0.76 -14.09 -12.70
CA TYR A 47 -0.74 -14.57 -14.08
C TYR A 47 0.49 -14.11 -14.86
N GLN A 48 1.11 -12.99 -14.49
CA GLN A 48 2.36 -12.55 -15.10
C GLN A 48 3.52 -13.54 -14.93
N TYR A 49 3.49 -14.37 -13.87
CA TYR A 49 4.53 -15.35 -13.57
C TYR A 49 4.19 -16.77 -14.02
N ALA A 50 2.89 -17.12 -14.01
CA ALA A 50 2.44 -18.51 -14.18
C ALA A 50 1.68 -18.78 -15.49
N SER A 51 1.22 -17.75 -16.21
CA SER A 51 0.47 -17.95 -17.45
C SER A 51 1.38 -18.37 -18.60
N LEU A 52 0.92 -19.33 -19.41
CA LEU A 52 1.59 -19.75 -20.66
C LEU A 52 1.38 -18.74 -21.80
N GLY A 53 0.30 -17.96 -21.78
CA GLY A 53 -0.03 -16.97 -22.81
C GLY A 53 0.66 -15.63 -22.60
N ALA A 54 1.40 -15.15 -23.61
CA ALA A 54 2.14 -13.89 -23.55
C ALA A 54 1.23 -12.67 -23.34
N GLU A 55 0.07 -12.64 -24.00
CA GLU A 55 -0.91 -11.55 -23.88
C GLU A 55 -1.48 -11.45 -22.46
N LEU A 56 -1.83 -12.59 -21.84
CA LEU A 56 -2.34 -12.61 -20.47
C LEU A 56 -1.27 -12.19 -19.44
N ARG A 57 0.00 -12.55 -19.68
CA ARG A 57 1.12 -12.05 -18.85
C ARG A 57 1.28 -10.53 -18.98
N GLY A 58 1.18 -10.00 -20.21
CA GLY A 58 1.22 -8.56 -20.47
C GLY A 58 0.11 -7.81 -19.74
N ALA A 59 -1.15 -8.22 -19.94
CA ALA A 59 -2.30 -7.62 -19.27
C ALA A 59 -2.21 -7.71 -17.73
N SER A 60 -1.70 -8.83 -17.19
CA SER A 60 -1.49 -9.00 -15.74
C SER A 60 -0.43 -8.03 -15.19
N ARG A 61 0.65 -7.75 -15.94
CA ARG A 61 1.65 -6.73 -15.56
C ARG A 61 1.04 -5.33 -15.53
N GLU A 62 0.22 -4.98 -16.53
CA GLU A 62 -0.46 -3.68 -16.57
C GLU A 62 -1.40 -3.48 -15.37
N VAL A 63 -2.19 -4.51 -15.04
CA VAL A 63 -3.05 -4.48 -13.84
C VAL A 63 -2.21 -4.35 -12.57
N ALA A 64 -1.10 -5.08 -12.46
CA ALA A 64 -0.19 -4.97 -11.31
C ALA A 64 0.36 -3.54 -11.16
N GLN A 65 0.77 -2.91 -12.26
CA GLN A 65 1.25 -1.53 -12.28
C GLN A 65 0.16 -0.55 -11.85
N LEU A 66 -1.05 -0.66 -12.41
CA LEU A 66 -2.18 0.21 -12.07
C LEU A 66 -2.56 0.10 -10.58
N LEU A 67 -2.53 -1.11 -10.02
CA LEU A 67 -2.80 -1.33 -8.60
C LEU A 67 -1.72 -0.73 -7.70
N GLU A 68 -0.45 -0.78 -8.11
CA GLU A 68 0.64 -0.14 -7.39
C GLU A 68 0.51 1.40 -7.42
N GLU A 69 0.21 1.97 -8.59
CA GLU A 69 -0.03 3.40 -8.76
C GLU A 69 -1.21 3.88 -7.88
N PHE A 70 -2.31 3.12 -7.87
CA PHE A 70 -3.47 3.41 -7.02
C PHE A 70 -3.14 3.38 -5.52
N GLU A 71 -2.40 2.37 -5.04
CA GLU A 71 -2.02 2.31 -3.63
C GLU A 71 -1.07 3.45 -3.24
N ILE A 72 -0.16 3.87 -4.14
CA ILE A 72 0.67 5.06 -3.94
C ILE A 72 -0.21 6.31 -3.81
N GLU A 73 -1.15 6.53 -4.74
CA GLU A 73 -2.05 7.69 -4.70
C GLU A 73 -2.86 7.74 -3.40
N LYS A 74 -3.45 6.59 -3.03
CA LYS A 74 -4.22 6.43 -1.80
C LYS A 74 -3.43 6.80 -0.55
N TYR A 75 -2.18 6.34 -0.41
CA TYR A 75 -1.35 6.68 0.75
C TYR A 75 -0.58 8.00 0.60
N MET A 76 -0.80 8.76 -0.47
CA MET A 76 -0.29 10.13 -0.60
C MET A 76 -1.32 11.19 -0.20
N ARG A 77 -2.55 10.76 0.10
CA ARG A 77 -3.65 11.59 0.57
C ARG A 77 -3.41 12.18 1.96
N ASP A 78 -3.07 13.46 1.96
CA ASP A 78 -2.77 14.25 3.16
C ASP A 78 -3.96 14.40 4.10
N ASP A 79 -5.17 14.50 3.53
CA ASP A 79 -6.43 14.60 4.27
C ASP A 79 -6.69 13.35 5.11
N LEU A 80 -6.50 12.16 4.54
CA LEU A 80 -6.64 10.89 5.26
C LEU A 80 -5.55 10.70 6.31
N PHE A 81 -4.31 11.07 5.98
CA PHE A 81 -3.21 10.97 6.93
C PHE A 81 -3.44 11.83 8.17
N LYS A 82 -3.90 13.08 8.02
CA LYS A 82 -4.23 13.96 9.15
C LYS A 82 -5.24 13.34 10.10
N ILE A 83 -6.26 12.64 9.57
CA ILE A 83 -7.25 11.94 10.39
C ILE A 83 -6.59 10.80 11.16
N VAL A 84 -5.82 9.94 10.47
CA VAL A 84 -5.15 8.78 11.08
C VAL A 84 -4.12 9.23 12.12
N ASP A 85 -3.36 10.29 11.85
CA ASP A 85 -2.36 10.85 12.75
C ASP A 85 -3.00 11.48 14.00
N THR A 86 -4.12 12.20 13.83
CA THR A 86 -4.90 12.74 14.96
C THR A 86 -5.42 11.61 15.85
N VAL A 87 -6.01 10.58 15.24
CA VAL A 87 -6.52 9.40 15.96
C VAL A 87 -5.40 8.66 16.70
N LYS A 88 -4.22 8.54 16.10
CA LYS A 88 -3.07 7.89 16.74
C LYS A 88 -2.49 8.69 17.91
N LYS A 89 -2.53 10.03 17.84
CA LYS A 89 -2.06 10.92 18.91
C LYS A 89 -3.06 11.04 20.07
N ASP A 90 -4.32 10.71 19.84
CA ASP A 90 -5.37 10.77 20.87
C ASP A 90 -5.08 9.76 22.01
N PRO A 91 -5.08 10.18 23.29
CA PRO A 91 -4.89 9.27 24.43
C PRO A 91 -5.88 8.10 24.49
N SER A 92 -7.09 8.28 23.96
CA SER A 92 -8.12 7.24 23.90
C SER A 92 -7.74 6.08 22.98
N SER A 93 -6.79 6.26 22.06
CA SER A 93 -6.26 5.20 21.20
C SER A 93 -5.56 4.09 21.99
N GLN A 94 -5.10 4.36 23.21
CA GLN A 94 -4.51 3.36 24.11
C GLN A 94 -5.56 2.39 24.65
N ASN A 95 -6.83 2.78 24.69
CA ASN A 95 -7.94 1.96 25.15
C ASN A 95 -8.56 1.09 24.04
N LEU A 96 -7.96 1.11 22.83
CA LEU A 96 -8.38 0.24 21.73
C LEU A 96 -7.96 -1.21 21.99
N ASP A 97 -8.76 -2.13 21.45
CA ASP A 97 -8.38 -3.53 21.38
C ASP A 97 -7.02 -3.69 20.67
N ILE A 98 -6.29 -4.75 21.02
CA ILE A 98 -4.95 -5.04 20.50
C ILE A 98 -4.96 -5.07 18.96
N GLN A 99 -5.97 -5.69 18.35
CA GLN A 99 -6.07 -5.78 16.88
C GLN A 99 -6.33 -4.41 16.24
N ALA A 100 -7.26 -3.63 16.79
CA ALA A 100 -7.57 -2.29 16.30
C ALA A 100 -6.38 -1.34 16.41
N ARG A 101 -5.64 -1.41 17.53
CA ARG A 101 -4.41 -0.64 17.74
C ARG A 101 -3.28 -1.08 16.80
N HIS A 102 -3.11 -2.38 16.58
CA HIS A 102 -2.15 -2.88 15.59
C HIS A 102 -2.49 -2.38 14.18
N TYR A 103 -3.77 -2.45 13.79
CA TYR A 103 -4.24 -1.94 12.51
C TYR A 103 -3.98 -0.43 12.37
N LEU A 104 -4.33 0.39 13.36
CA LEU A 104 -4.07 1.82 13.37
C LEU A 104 -2.57 2.13 13.23
N ASN A 105 -1.71 1.40 13.94
CA ASN A 105 -0.26 1.57 13.84
C ASN A 105 0.29 1.16 12.47
N SER A 106 -0.23 0.08 11.90
CA SER A 106 0.13 -0.40 10.57
C SER A 106 -0.29 0.61 9.49
N GLU A 107 -1.53 1.09 9.53
CA GLU A 107 -2.04 2.11 8.62
C GLU A 107 -1.22 3.40 8.70
N HIS A 108 -1.00 3.93 9.91
CA HIS A 108 -0.16 5.13 10.08
C HIS A 108 1.25 4.94 9.51
N ARG A 109 1.86 3.76 9.73
CA ARG A 109 3.18 3.44 9.19
C ARG A 109 3.22 3.49 7.66
N LYS A 110 2.15 3.07 6.97
CA LYS A 110 2.07 3.14 5.50
C LYS A 110 2.10 4.58 4.98
N TYR A 111 1.39 5.50 5.61
CA TYR A 111 1.45 6.92 5.25
C TYR A 111 2.84 7.52 5.53
N VAL A 112 3.43 7.23 6.69
CA VAL A 112 4.78 7.71 7.03
C VAL A 112 5.83 7.16 6.06
N ALA A 113 5.72 5.90 5.66
CA ALA A 113 6.57 5.29 4.62
C ALA A 113 6.38 5.90 3.22
N ASN A 114 5.30 6.64 2.99
CA ASN A 114 5.08 7.44 1.79
C ASN A 114 5.52 8.91 1.95
N GLY A 115 6.19 9.25 3.05
CA GLY A 115 6.77 10.58 3.26
C GLY A 115 5.79 11.63 3.78
N LEU A 116 4.58 11.23 4.16
CA LEU A 116 3.59 12.12 4.80
C LEU A 116 3.93 12.47 6.24
N GLY A 117 4.88 11.77 6.86
CA GLY A 117 5.43 12.16 8.17
C GLY A 117 6.41 13.34 8.10
N LEU A 118 6.75 13.83 6.90
CA LEU A 118 7.60 14.99 6.68
C LEU A 118 6.73 16.23 6.45
N GLU A 119 7.18 17.37 6.95
CA GLU A 119 6.52 18.65 6.68
C GLU A 119 6.44 18.92 5.16
N PRO A 120 5.33 19.50 4.67
CA PRO A 120 5.20 19.90 3.28
C PRO A 120 6.34 20.84 2.89
N GLY A 121 7.11 20.48 1.86
CA GLY A 121 8.26 21.28 1.43
C GLY A 121 9.28 20.50 0.61
N PRO A 122 10.48 21.09 0.37
CA PRO A 122 11.48 20.55 -0.55
C PRO A 122 12.00 19.16 -0.18
N LEU A 123 11.96 18.82 1.12
CA LEU A 123 12.34 17.49 1.60
C LEU A 123 11.36 16.41 1.13
N ARG A 124 10.05 16.71 1.14
CA ARG A 124 9.00 15.78 0.72
C ARG A 124 9.02 15.61 -0.81
N ASP A 125 9.29 16.67 -1.56
CA ASP A 125 9.42 16.59 -3.02
C ASP A 125 10.62 15.75 -3.44
N ARG A 126 11.77 15.96 -2.77
CA ARG A 126 12.98 15.14 -2.98
C ARG A 126 12.74 13.67 -2.62
N PHE A 127 12.02 13.39 -1.53
CA PHE A 127 11.65 12.03 -1.16
C PHE A 127 10.79 11.36 -2.26
N LYS A 128 9.82 12.09 -2.80
CA LYS A 128 8.96 11.61 -3.90
C LYS A 128 9.78 11.30 -5.15
N GLU A 129 10.72 12.16 -5.50
CA GLU A 129 11.62 11.96 -6.65
C GLU A 129 12.48 10.71 -6.47
N ILE A 130 13.13 10.55 -5.32
CA ILE A 130 13.96 9.37 -5.02
C ILE A 130 13.13 8.09 -5.09
N LYS A 131 11.93 8.09 -4.50
CA LYS A 131 11.04 6.92 -4.51
C LYS A 131 10.61 6.54 -5.92
N LYS A 132 10.26 7.52 -6.76
CA LYS A 132 9.93 7.27 -8.17
C LYS A 132 11.12 6.65 -8.91
N ARG A 133 12.32 7.17 -8.70
CA ARG A 133 13.55 6.62 -9.32
C ARG A 133 13.84 5.20 -8.86
N MET A 134 13.65 4.89 -7.58
CA MET A 134 13.82 3.53 -7.05
C MET A 134 12.87 2.54 -7.72
N ASN A 135 11.59 2.89 -7.90
CA ASN A 135 10.63 2.03 -8.58
C ASN A 135 11.04 1.76 -10.03
N VAL A 136 11.45 2.79 -10.77
CA VAL A 136 11.93 2.62 -12.16
C VAL A 136 13.13 1.69 -12.22
N LEU A 137 14.14 1.91 -11.36
CA LEU A 137 15.33 1.06 -11.31
C LEU A 137 15.02 -0.39 -10.93
N GLY A 138 14.05 -0.61 -10.02
CA GLY A 138 13.61 -1.95 -9.63
C GLY A 138 12.96 -2.71 -10.77
N VAL A 139 12.09 -2.04 -11.54
CA VAL A 139 11.45 -2.63 -12.72
C VAL A 139 12.49 -2.92 -13.81
N GLU A 140 13.39 -1.98 -14.08
CA GLU A 140 14.47 -2.15 -15.06
C GLU A 140 15.40 -3.31 -14.69
N PHE A 141 15.77 -3.43 -13.41
CA PHE A 141 16.57 -4.54 -12.91
C PHE A 141 15.89 -5.89 -13.13
N GLN A 142 14.60 -6.00 -12.80
CA GLN A 142 13.86 -7.25 -13.01
C GLN A 142 13.74 -7.59 -14.50
N SER A 143 13.45 -6.59 -15.34
CA SER A 143 13.39 -6.77 -16.80
C SER A 143 14.71 -7.27 -17.36
N ASN A 144 15.83 -6.70 -16.91
CA ASN A 144 17.17 -7.13 -17.34
C ASN A 144 17.46 -8.58 -16.97
N LEU A 145 17.01 -9.06 -15.80
CA LEU A 145 17.15 -10.47 -15.41
C LEU A 145 16.23 -11.40 -16.19
N ASP A 146 14.98 -10.99 -16.43
CA ASP A 146 14.00 -11.79 -17.16
C ASP A 146 14.35 -11.94 -18.65
N GLU A 147 15.03 -10.94 -19.23
CA GLU A 147 15.44 -10.91 -20.62
C GLU A 147 16.87 -11.43 -20.86
N ASP A 148 17.64 -11.67 -19.80
CA ASP A 148 19.00 -12.21 -19.93
C ASP A 148 18.98 -13.61 -20.55
N ARG A 149 19.67 -13.73 -21.69
CA ARG A 149 19.88 -14.99 -22.42
C ARG A 149 21.36 -15.35 -22.46
N GLY A 150 22.08 -14.99 -21.41
CA GLY A 150 23.48 -15.37 -21.23
C GLY A 150 23.66 -16.89 -21.33
N GLU A 151 24.36 -17.32 -22.37
CA GLU A 151 24.75 -18.72 -22.56
C GLU A 151 26.27 -18.83 -22.44
N ILE A 152 26.74 -19.89 -21.78
CA ILE A 152 28.15 -20.24 -21.72
C ILE A 152 28.37 -21.48 -22.55
N ARG A 153 29.32 -21.42 -23.48
CA ARG A 153 29.76 -22.58 -24.28
C ARG A 153 30.84 -23.33 -23.52
N VAL A 154 30.57 -24.59 -23.19
CA VAL A 154 31.49 -25.49 -22.49
C VAL A 154 31.65 -26.79 -23.29
N SER A 155 32.79 -27.47 -23.17
CA SER A 155 32.98 -28.77 -23.80
C SER A 155 32.25 -29.86 -23.03
N ILE A 156 31.98 -31.01 -23.67
CA ILE A 156 31.36 -32.16 -22.99
C ILE A 156 32.24 -32.67 -21.83
N GLN A 157 33.57 -32.53 -21.96
CA GLN A 157 34.53 -32.90 -20.91
C GLN A 157 34.43 -31.97 -19.69
N ASP A 158 34.09 -30.69 -19.89
CA ASP A 158 33.86 -29.73 -18.81
C ASP A 158 32.51 -29.95 -18.09
N LEU A 159 31.61 -30.77 -18.67
CA LEU A 159 30.33 -31.17 -18.11
C LEU A 159 30.36 -32.57 -17.46
N ASP A 160 31.55 -33.14 -17.24
CA ASP A 160 31.69 -34.46 -16.62
C ASP A 160 31.08 -34.47 -15.21
N GLY A 161 30.27 -35.49 -14.91
CA GLY A 161 29.49 -35.60 -13.67
C GLY A 161 28.09 -34.97 -13.69
N VAL A 162 27.70 -34.23 -14.74
CA VAL A 162 26.30 -33.84 -14.94
C VAL A 162 25.53 -35.06 -15.44
N LEU A 163 24.42 -35.40 -14.78
CA LEU A 163 23.55 -36.50 -15.20
C LEU A 163 23.04 -36.24 -16.64
N CYS A 164 23.62 -36.93 -17.61
CA CYS A 164 23.00 -37.09 -18.92
C CYS A 164 21.67 -37.83 -18.72
N ARG A 165 20.54 -37.13 -18.89
CA ARG A 165 19.25 -37.80 -19.10
C ARG A 165 19.40 -38.65 -20.36
N ARG A 166 19.59 -39.97 -20.19
CA ARG A 166 19.41 -40.92 -21.29
C ARG A 166 17.99 -40.73 -21.79
N MET A 167 17.85 -40.26 -23.03
CA MET A 167 16.60 -40.33 -23.79
C MET A 167 16.33 -41.78 -24.21
#